data_AF-A0AAN7TKA0-F1
#
_entry.id   AF-A0AAN7TKA0-F1
#
_cell.length_a   1.000
_cell.length_b   1.000
_cell.length_c   1.000
_cell.angle_alpha   90.00
_cell.angle_beta   90.00
_cell.angle_gamma   90.00
#
_symmetry.space_group_name_H-M   'P 1'
#
loop_
_entity.id
_entity.type
_entity.pdbx_description
1 polymer ?
#
loop_
_entity_poly.entity_id
_entity_poly.type
_entity_poly.pdbx_seq_one_letter_code
_entity_poly.pdbx_strand_id
1 'polypeptide(L)'
;MSNEKISNLLKSSFVSGELDNKVQWIWSKNENNQSKVEKLSKTCSDQLELLYQCELKNGSGHKDCASFQLQYTNCLSNNICPKESVLKDIFCFGDNNSNKGYSHNYRTRSPDLDYQNFIKLPPSLLTQMDDKEKSDYCREFSNQLSACINKSLSKIWDSDYQ
;
A
#
# COMPACT_ATOMS: atom_id res chain seq x y z
N MET A 1 10.89 -19.00 13.57
CA MET A 1 11.37 -18.05 14.63
C MET A 1 10.17 -17.59 15.47
N SER A 2 10.31 -17.17 16.73
CA SER A 2 9.11 -16.72 17.49
C SER A 2 8.50 -15.46 16.87
N ASN A 3 7.17 -15.44 16.66
CA ASN A 3 6.41 -14.33 16.06
C ASN A 3 6.72 -12.96 16.70
N GLU A 4 7.02 -12.93 18.01
CA GLU A 4 7.41 -11.71 18.72
C GLU A 4 8.72 -11.09 18.24
N LYS A 5 9.70 -11.90 17.80
CA LYS A 5 10.97 -11.37 17.30
C LYS A 5 10.79 -10.63 15.98
N ILE A 6 9.95 -11.14 15.08
CA ILE A 6 9.69 -10.51 13.78
C ILE A 6 8.85 -9.24 13.97
N SER A 7 7.83 -9.26 14.84
CA SER A 7 7.03 -8.07 15.14
C SER A 7 7.86 -6.91 15.71
N ASN A 8 8.77 -7.20 16.65
CA ASN A 8 9.66 -6.19 17.22
C ASN A 8 10.69 -5.68 16.21
N LEU A 9 11.19 -6.55 15.33
CA LEU A 9 12.15 -6.20 14.30
C LEU A 9 11.50 -5.27 13.26
N LEU A 10 10.29 -5.58 12.80
CA LEU A 10 9.52 -4.73 11.88
C LEU A 10 9.22 -3.34 12.44
N LYS A 11 8.86 -3.24 13.73
CA LYS A 11 8.65 -1.95 14.40
C LYS A 11 9.92 -1.10 14.43
N SER A 12 11.08 -1.72 14.58
CA SER A 12 12.38 -1.03 14.60
C SER A 12 12.96 -0.75 13.21
N SER A 13 12.41 -1.34 12.16
CA SER A 13 12.96 -1.30 10.80
C SER A 13 12.52 -0.09 9.98
N PHE A 14 11.46 0.62 10.34
CA PHE A 14 11.03 1.81 9.60
C PHE A 14 12.00 2.98 9.77
N VAL A 15 12.39 3.63 8.66
CA VAL A 15 13.34 4.74 8.63
C VAL A 15 12.64 6.04 9.01
N SER A 16 12.50 6.28 10.31
CA SER A 16 11.91 7.50 10.91
C SER A 16 10.50 7.88 10.36
N GLY A 17 9.88 8.92 10.92
CA GLY A 17 8.46 9.25 10.73
C GLY A 17 8.04 9.70 9.32
N GLU A 18 8.83 9.48 8.27
CA GLU A 18 8.53 9.96 6.92
C GLU A 18 7.21 9.38 6.37
N LEU A 19 7.00 8.08 6.53
CA LEU A 19 5.75 7.44 6.16
C LEU A 19 4.56 7.91 7.01
N ASP A 20 4.80 8.26 8.29
CA ASP A 20 3.77 8.83 9.15
C ASP A 20 3.40 10.25 8.70
N ASN A 21 4.39 11.06 8.30
CA ASN A 21 4.18 12.41 7.81
C ASN A 21 3.31 12.42 6.52
N LYS A 22 3.48 11.44 5.63
CA LYS A 22 2.67 11.31 4.41
C LYS A 22 1.16 11.18 4.69
N VAL A 23 0.78 10.63 5.84
CA VAL A 23 -0.62 10.41 6.22
C VAL A 23 -1.13 11.36 7.29
N GLN A 24 -0.31 12.26 7.83
CA GLN A 24 -0.70 13.16 8.92
C GLN A 24 -1.94 14.00 8.60
N TRP A 25 -2.14 14.37 7.33
CA TRP A 25 -3.30 15.15 6.90
C TRP A 25 -4.64 14.41 7.10
N ILE A 26 -4.65 13.07 7.06
CA ILE A 26 -5.85 12.24 7.32
C ILE A 26 -6.27 12.38 8.80
N TRP A 27 -5.28 12.28 9.69
CA TRP A 27 -5.46 12.23 11.14
C TRP A 27 -5.46 13.61 11.80
N SER A 28 -5.11 14.66 11.05
CA SER A 28 -5.13 16.04 11.52
C SER A 28 -6.54 16.47 11.94
N LYS A 29 -6.62 17.16 13.09
CA LYS A 29 -7.83 17.84 13.56
C LYS A 29 -8.03 19.21 12.87
N ASN A 30 -7.00 19.75 12.25
CA ASN A 30 -7.03 21.06 11.59
C ASN A 30 -7.53 20.97 10.14
N GLU A 31 -7.64 19.76 9.59
CA GLU A 31 -8.16 19.50 8.25
C GLU A 31 -9.63 19.11 8.35
N ASN A 32 -10.49 19.87 7.66
CA ASN A 32 -11.90 19.51 7.53
C ASN A 32 -12.08 18.40 6.47
N ASN A 33 -13.25 17.76 6.46
CA ASN A 33 -13.50 16.62 5.57
C ASN A 33 -13.43 16.99 4.10
N GLN A 34 -13.94 18.16 3.71
CA GLN A 34 -13.88 18.61 2.33
C GLN A 34 -12.43 18.72 1.83
N SER A 35 -11.55 19.32 2.62
CA SER A 35 -10.12 19.42 2.30
C SER A 35 -9.46 18.03 2.22
N LYS A 36 -9.83 17.10 3.12
CA LYS A 36 -9.36 15.71 3.06
C LYS A 36 -9.82 15.00 1.79
N VAL A 37 -11.07 15.20 1.37
CA VAL A 37 -11.61 14.71 0.09
C VAL A 37 -10.83 15.28 -1.08
N GLU A 38 -10.65 16.59 -1.12
CA GLU A 38 -9.92 17.25 -2.20
C GLU A 38 -8.47 16.76 -2.30
N LYS A 39 -7.79 16.54 -1.17
CA LYS A 39 -6.45 15.96 -1.15
C LYS A 39 -6.43 14.53 -1.65
N LEU A 40 -7.36 13.68 -1.20
CA LEU A 40 -7.43 12.30 -1.66
C LEU A 40 -7.64 12.22 -3.17
N SER A 41 -8.59 13.00 -3.71
CA SER A 41 -8.89 13.05 -5.14
C SER A 41 -7.71 13.51 -5.99
N LYS A 42 -6.85 14.38 -5.46
CA LYS A 42 -5.62 14.83 -6.13
C LYS A 42 -4.46 13.85 -6.00
N THR A 43 -4.47 12.96 -5.01
CA THR A 43 -3.34 12.08 -4.70
C THR A 43 -3.08 11.06 -5.83
N CYS A 44 -4.15 10.53 -6.42
CA CYS A 44 -4.11 9.49 -7.46
C CYS A 44 -4.94 9.88 -8.68
N SER A 45 -4.96 11.18 -9.02
CA SER A 45 -5.82 11.73 -10.08
C SER A 45 -5.53 11.10 -11.43
N ASP A 46 -4.27 10.84 -11.75
CA ASP A 46 -3.89 10.28 -13.04
C ASP A 46 -4.40 8.84 -13.19
N GLN A 47 -4.26 8.03 -12.14
CA GLN A 47 -4.77 6.65 -12.14
C GLN A 47 -6.30 6.61 -12.11
N LEU A 48 -6.94 7.55 -11.42
CA LEU A 48 -8.40 7.70 -11.40
C LEU A 48 -8.92 8.07 -12.79
N GLU A 49 -8.27 9.00 -13.49
CA GLU A 49 -8.65 9.43 -14.84
C GLU A 49 -8.55 8.26 -15.83
N LEU A 50 -7.45 7.48 -15.79
CA LEU A 50 -7.30 6.30 -16.63
C LEU A 50 -8.40 5.25 -16.40
N LEU A 51 -8.76 5.01 -15.12
CA LEU A 51 -9.87 4.13 -14.78
C LEU A 51 -11.20 4.67 -15.31
N TYR A 52 -11.47 5.95 -15.07
CA TYR A 52 -12.69 6.61 -15.50
C TYR A 52 -12.87 6.56 -17.03
N GLN A 53 -11.83 6.87 -17.80
CA GLN A 53 -11.85 6.79 -19.26
C GLN A 53 -12.13 5.36 -19.76
N CYS A 54 -11.58 4.34 -19.08
CA CYS A 54 -11.88 2.96 -19.42
C CYS A 54 -13.34 2.59 -19.13
N GLU A 55 -13.86 2.99 -17.97
CA GLU A 55 -15.24 2.69 -17.56
C GLU A 55 -16.27 3.45 -18.41
N LEU A 56 -15.98 4.68 -18.82
CA LEU A 56 -16.81 5.43 -19.78
C LEU A 56 -16.96 4.67 -21.11
N LYS A 57 -15.89 4.02 -21.57
CA LYS A 57 -15.87 3.32 -22.85
C LYS A 57 -16.51 1.93 -22.78
N ASN A 58 -16.29 1.19 -21.69
CA ASN A 58 -16.61 -0.24 -21.60
C ASN A 58 -17.70 -0.58 -20.58
N GLY A 59 -18.17 0.40 -19.81
CA GLY A 59 -19.06 0.22 -18.67
C GLY A 59 -18.30 0.04 -17.35
N SER A 60 -18.99 0.37 -16.25
CA SER A 60 -18.42 0.26 -14.90
C SER A 60 -18.08 -1.19 -14.55
N GLY A 61 -16.91 -1.40 -13.92
CA GLY A 61 -16.46 -2.72 -13.50
C GLY A 61 -16.14 -3.68 -14.66
N HIS A 62 -15.99 -3.18 -15.89
CA HIS A 62 -15.62 -4.03 -17.02
C HIS A 62 -14.24 -4.65 -16.82
N LYS A 63 -14.08 -5.92 -17.21
CA LYS A 63 -12.83 -6.69 -17.02
C LYS A 63 -11.59 -6.03 -17.64
N ASP A 64 -11.77 -5.31 -18.75
CA ASP A 64 -10.68 -4.61 -19.43
C ASP A 64 -10.17 -3.40 -18.63
N CYS A 65 -10.95 -2.95 -17.63
CA CYS A 65 -10.57 -1.87 -16.72
C CYS A 65 -9.89 -2.38 -15.44
N ALA A 66 -9.79 -3.70 -15.25
CA ALA A 66 -9.24 -4.31 -14.03
C ALA A 66 -7.79 -3.87 -13.75
N SER A 67 -6.97 -3.68 -14.79
CA SER A 67 -5.60 -3.18 -14.61
C SER A 67 -5.57 -1.73 -14.12
N PHE A 68 -6.46 -0.87 -14.62
CA PHE A 68 -6.56 0.53 -14.16
C PHE A 68 -7.13 0.60 -12.74
N GLN A 69 -8.10 -0.26 -12.43
CA GLN A 69 -8.65 -0.38 -11.07
C GLN A 69 -7.57 -0.81 -10.08
N LEU A 70 -6.71 -1.77 -10.46
CA LEU A 70 -5.58 -2.18 -9.64
C LEU A 70 -4.55 -1.07 -9.46
N GLN A 71 -4.21 -0.33 -10.53
CA GLN A 71 -3.29 0.80 -10.46
C GLN A 71 -3.80 1.91 -9.52
N TYR A 72 -5.07 2.28 -9.65
CA TYR A 72 -5.71 3.25 -8.76
C TYR A 72 -5.71 2.77 -7.31
N THR A 73 -6.10 1.52 -7.08
CA THR A 73 -6.13 0.91 -5.74
C THR A 73 -4.74 0.88 -5.09
N ASN A 74 -3.71 0.52 -5.85
CA ASN A 74 -2.33 0.50 -5.37
C ASN A 74 -1.83 1.92 -5.05
N CYS A 75 -2.13 2.89 -5.91
CA CYS A 75 -1.78 4.29 -5.64
C CYS A 75 -2.41 4.79 -4.34
N LEU A 76 -3.72 4.54 -4.14
CA LEU A 76 -4.39 4.94 -2.90
C LEU A 76 -3.75 4.27 -1.69
N SER A 77 -3.57 2.95 -1.73
CA SER A 77 -2.96 2.16 -0.67
C SER A 77 -1.59 2.69 -0.25
N ASN A 78 -0.74 3.02 -1.24
CA ASN A 78 0.60 3.55 -1.02
C ASN A 78 0.63 4.95 -0.41
N ASN A 79 -0.43 5.74 -0.58
CA ASN A 79 -0.48 7.11 -0.07
C ASN A 79 -1.26 7.26 1.25
N ILE A 80 -2.28 6.44 1.49
CA ILE A 80 -3.11 6.53 2.71
C ILE A 80 -2.70 5.52 3.79
N CYS A 81 -2.00 4.45 3.41
CA CYS A 81 -1.50 3.39 4.29
C CYS A 81 -0.11 2.90 3.84
N PRO A 82 0.87 3.81 3.73
CA PRO A 82 2.17 3.48 3.15
C PRO A 82 2.90 2.36 3.89
N LYS A 83 2.85 2.33 5.23
CA LYS A 83 3.57 1.32 6.04
C LYS A 83 3.06 -0.08 5.76
N GLU A 84 1.74 -0.25 5.83
CA GLU A 84 1.07 -1.52 5.60
C GLU A 84 1.24 -1.98 4.15
N SER A 85 1.24 -1.03 3.20
CA SER A 85 1.47 -1.32 1.78
C SER A 85 2.89 -1.86 1.55
N VAL A 86 3.91 -1.17 2.10
CA VAL A 86 5.31 -1.61 2.04
C VAL A 86 5.50 -3.01 2.65
N LEU A 87 4.92 -3.25 3.84
CA LEU A 87 5.02 -4.56 4.49
C LEU A 87 4.35 -5.66 3.65
N LYS A 88 3.13 -5.41 3.17
CA LYS A 88 2.45 -6.36 2.29
C LYS A 88 3.32 -6.70 1.08
N ASP A 89 3.87 -5.70 0.41
CA ASP A 89 4.66 -5.93 -0.81
C ASP A 89 5.91 -6.78 -0.54
N ILE A 90 6.62 -6.49 0.55
CA ILE A 90 7.81 -7.23 0.98
C ILE A 90 7.49 -8.71 1.23
N PHE A 91 6.43 -9.01 1.99
CA PHE A 91 6.12 -10.37 2.39
C PHE A 91 5.32 -11.15 1.36
N CYS A 92 4.56 -10.49 0.48
CA CYS A 92 3.79 -11.14 -0.58
C CYS A 92 4.58 -11.34 -1.88
N PHE A 93 5.53 -10.46 -2.19
CA PHE A 93 6.23 -10.47 -3.48
C PHE A 93 7.75 -10.61 -3.37
N GLY A 94 8.31 -10.45 -2.16
CA GLY A 94 9.73 -10.62 -1.87
C GLY A 94 10.59 -9.43 -2.29
N ASP A 95 11.71 -9.26 -1.59
CA ASP A 95 12.77 -8.32 -1.93
C ASP A 95 13.49 -8.82 -3.19
N ASN A 96 13.22 -8.22 -4.34
CA ASN A 96 13.93 -8.55 -5.58
C ASN A 96 15.19 -7.69 -5.72
N ASN A 97 16.07 -7.74 -4.73
CA ASN A 97 17.48 -7.39 -4.91
C ASN A 97 18.30 -8.59 -5.40
N SER A 98 17.75 -9.33 -6.36
CA SER A 98 18.54 -10.16 -7.24
C SER A 98 18.49 -9.55 -8.63
N ASN A 99 19.60 -8.91 -9.02
CA ASN A 99 20.01 -8.84 -10.41
C ASN A 99 19.80 -10.22 -11.05
N LYS A 100 18.72 -10.38 -11.81
CA LYS A 100 18.60 -11.31 -12.95
C LYS A 100 17.23 -11.13 -13.60
N GLY A 101 17.26 -10.68 -14.85
CA GLY A 101 16.10 -10.66 -15.72
C GLY A 101 15.49 -12.05 -15.83
N TYR A 102 14.28 -12.18 -15.31
CA TYR A 102 13.32 -13.16 -15.79
C TYR A 102 11.97 -12.47 -15.90
N SER A 103 11.63 -12.20 -17.16
CA SER A 103 10.29 -11.86 -17.60
C SER A 103 9.38 -13.07 -17.38
N HIS A 104 8.32 -12.91 -16.59
CA HIS A 104 7.07 -13.63 -16.77
C HIS A 104 5.88 -12.76 -16.36
N ASN A 105 5.23 -12.26 -17.41
CA ASN A 105 3.89 -11.72 -17.60
C ASN A 105 2.88 -11.71 -16.42
N TYR A 106 2.16 -10.58 -16.32
CA TYR A 106 0.89 -10.32 -15.60
C TYR A 106 0.88 -10.08 -14.08
N ARG A 107 1.87 -9.38 -13.53
CA ARG A 107 1.65 -8.57 -12.32
C ARG A 107 2.24 -7.18 -12.56
N THR A 108 1.38 -6.17 -12.62
CA THR A 108 1.74 -4.75 -12.61
C THR A 108 2.56 -4.47 -11.36
N ARG A 109 3.87 -4.67 -11.48
CA ARG A 109 4.91 -4.28 -10.54
C ARG A 109 4.87 -2.77 -10.48
N SER A 110 4.51 -2.20 -9.32
CA SER A 110 4.64 -0.75 -9.13
C SER A 110 6.12 -0.41 -9.28
N PRO A 111 6.56 0.35 -10.30
CA PRO A 111 7.99 0.46 -10.61
C PRO A 111 8.80 1.30 -9.60
N ASP A 112 8.14 1.99 -8.66
CA ASP A 112 8.70 3.20 -8.05
C ASP A 112 8.84 3.19 -6.51
N LEU A 113 8.78 2.04 -5.85
CA LEU A 113 9.06 2.00 -4.41
C LEU A 113 10.41 1.35 -4.15
N ASP A 114 11.45 2.20 -4.13
CA ASP A 114 12.72 1.88 -3.48
C ASP A 114 12.48 1.80 -1.96
N TYR A 115 11.97 0.66 -1.52
CA TYR A 115 11.61 0.39 -0.12
C TYR A 115 12.80 0.57 0.82
N GLN A 116 14.05 0.53 0.32
CA GLN A 116 15.26 0.73 1.11
C GLN A 116 15.33 2.10 1.79
N ASN A 117 14.65 3.10 1.22
CA ASN A 117 14.56 4.43 1.83
C ASN A 117 13.59 4.48 3.02
N PHE A 118 12.63 3.55 3.09
CA PHE A 118 11.55 3.58 4.09
C PHE A 118 11.64 2.48 5.14
N ILE A 119 12.26 1.35 4.82
CA ILE A 119 12.42 0.23 5.75
C ILE A 119 13.79 -0.43 5.59
N LYS A 120 14.46 -0.64 6.72
CA LYS A 120 15.73 -1.38 6.82
C LYS A 120 15.45 -2.75 7.42
N LEU A 121 15.22 -3.72 6.55
CA LEU A 121 15.13 -5.13 6.95
C LEU A 121 16.49 -5.81 6.81
N PRO A 122 16.84 -6.73 7.72
CA PRO A 122 18.00 -7.58 7.53
C PRO A 122 17.78 -8.46 6.29
N PRO A 123 18.75 -8.54 5.36
CA PRO A 123 18.65 -9.38 4.16
C PRO A 123 18.37 -10.86 4.48
N SER A 124 18.81 -11.32 5.65
CA SER A 124 18.59 -12.67 6.13
C SER A 124 17.15 -12.99 6.53
N LEU A 125 16.32 -11.96 6.82
CA LEU A 125 14.96 -12.15 7.33
C LEU A 125 14.07 -12.90 6.34
N LEU A 126 14.04 -12.47 5.08
CA LEU A 126 13.20 -13.06 4.05
C LEU A 126 13.74 -14.39 3.52
N THR A 127 15.06 -14.57 3.56
CA THR A 127 15.73 -15.80 3.09
C THR A 127 15.64 -16.94 4.10
N GLN A 128 15.42 -16.64 5.38
CA GLN A 128 15.31 -17.65 6.46
C GLN A 128 13.88 -18.09 6.73
N MET A 129 12.88 -17.40 6.17
CA MET A 129 11.47 -17.78 6.29
C MET A 129 11.12 -18.90 5.34
N ASP A 130 10.37 -19.87 5.85
CA ASP A 130 9.74 -20.89 5.00
C ASP A 130 8.53 -20.31 4.23
N ASP A 131 8.03 -21.06 3.24
CA ASP A 131 6.93 -20.60 2.38
C ASP A 131 5.62 -20.40 3.16
N LYS A 132 5.41 -21.15 4.23
CA LYS A 132 4.23 -21.02 5.08
C LYS A 132 4.31 -19.74 5.92
N GLU A 133 5.46 -19.47 6.54
CA GLU A 133 5.73 -18.24 7.27
C GLU A 133 5.53 -17.02 6.36
N LYS A 134 6.07 -17.04 5.13
CA LYS A 134 5.85 -15.97 4.14
C LYS A 134 4.38 -15.77 3.79
N SER A 135 3.66 -16.87 3.54
CA SER A 135 2.23 -16.82 3.24
C SER A 135 1.41 -16.28 4.41
N ASP A 136 1.75 -16.65 5.64
CA ASP A 136 1.08 -16.18 6.86
C ASP A 136 1.30 -14.68 7.06
N TYR A 137 2.54 -14.19 6.91
CA TYR A 137 2.84 -12.76 6.98
C TYR A 137 2.22 -11.96 5.82
N CYS A 138 2.25 -12.46 4.60
CA CYS A 138 1.58 -11.83 3.47
C CYS A 138 0.08 -11.63 3.75
N ARG A 139 -0.58 -12.65 4.29
CA ARG A 139 -1.99 -12.57 4.71
C ARG A 139 -2.20 -11.57 5.83
N GLU A 140 -1.34 -11.60 6.86
CA GLU A 140 -1.41 -10.66 7.98
C GLU A 140 -1.31 -9.21 7.51
N PHE A 141 -0.29 -8.87 6.72
CA PHE A 141 -0.10 -7.50 6.23
C PHE A 141 -1.14 -7.08 5.20
N SER A 142 -1.68 -8.01 4.42
CA SER A 142 -2.84 -7.72 3.55
C SER A 142 -4.07 -7.34 4.37
N ASN A 143 -4.30 -8.01 5.50
CA ASN A 143 -5.40 -7.69 6.41
C ASN A 143 -5.16 -6.34 7.10
N GLN A 144 -3.93 -6.07 7.56
CA GLN A 144 -3.56 -4.80 8.16
C GLN A 144 -3.74 -3.64 7.18
N LEU A 145 -3.31 -3.81 5.91
CA LEU A 145 -3.52 -2.82 4.86
C LEU A 145 -5.01 -2.54 4.64
N SER A 146 -5.82 -3.59 4.52
CA SER A 146 -7.26 -3.45 4.33
C SER A 146 -7.93 -2.72 5.49
N ALA A 147 -7.55 -3.05 6.73
CA ALA A 147 -8.03 -2.38 7.93
C ALA A 147 -7.61 -0.91 8.00
N CYS A 148 -6.34 -0.61 7.65
CA CYS A 148 -5.85 0.75 7.58
C CYS A 148 -6.62 1.56 6.53
N ILE A 149 -6.81 1.03 5.32
CA ILE A 149 -7.54 1.72 4.24
C ILE A 149 -8.95 2.06 4.70
N ASN A 150 -9.68 1.09 5.25
CA ASN A 150 -11.06 1.32 5.73
C ASN A 150 -11.11 2.40 6.82
N LYS A 151 -10.16 2.38 7.77
CA LYS A 151 -10.08 3.36 8.85
C LYS A 151 -9.67 4.75 8.36
N SER A 152 -8.75 4.81 7.40
CA SER A 152 -8.32 6.06 6.77
C SER A 152 -9.48 6.66 5.98
N LEU A 153 -10.13 5.89 5.11
CA LEU A 153 -11.29 6.34 4.35
C LEU A 153 -12.45 6.77 5.25
N SER A 154 -12.74 6.04 6.33
CA SER A 154 -13.76 6.47 7.30
C SER A 154 -13.39 7.82 7.91
N LYS A 155 -12.10 8.08 8.21
CA LYS A 155 -11.68 9.37 8.77
C LYS A 155 -11.76 10.53 7.78
N ILE A 156 -11.68 10.24 6.49
CA ILE A 156 -11.78 11.23 5.42
C ILE A 156 -13.26 11.48 5.11
N TRP A 157 -14.10 10.43 5.07
CA TRP A 157 -15.52 10.45 4.69
C TRP A 157 -16.51 10.61 5.85
N ASP A 158 -16.09 10.47 7.11
CA ASP A 158 -16.92 10.77 8.28
C ASP A 158 -17.26 12.25 8.25
N SER A 159 -18.33 12.59 7.54
CA SER A 159 -19.09 13.81 7.76
C SER A 159 -19.43 13.83 9.24
N ASP A 160 -18.81 14.73 10.00
CA ASP A 160 -19.38 15.19 11.26
C ASP A 160 -20.73 15.83 10.90
N TYR A 161 -21.77 15.02 10.73
CA TYR A 161 -23.16 15.44 10.88
C TYR A 161 -23.35 15.65 12.38
N GLN A 162 -22.87 16.79 12.87
CA GLN A 162 -23.31 17.40 14.12
C GLN A 162 -23.92 18.76 13.79
#